data_AF-A0A359ILW7-F1
#
_entry.id   AF-A0A359ILW7-F1
#
_cell.length_a   1.000
_cell.length_b   1.000
_cell.length_c   1.000
_cell.angle_alpha   90.00
_cell.angle_beta   90.00
_cell.angle_gamma   90.00
#
_symmetry.space_group_name_H-M   'P 1'
#
loop_
_entity.id
_entity.type
_entity.pdbx_description
1 polymer ?
#
loop_
_entity_poly.entity_id
_entity_poly.type
_entity_poly.pdbx_seq_one_letter_code
_entity_poly.pdbx_strand_id
1 'polypeptide(L)' 'MKNIYILYSCNEWKNHSSMSLIMASTSESKIRKEIKNQIKEKNMEYDADTKDLKQEELNYLNNCLKYGHIEIVGDGERQ' A
#
# COMPACT_ATOMS: atom_id res chain seq x y z
N MET A 1 3.78 19.36 -6.87
CA MET A 1 2.99 18.11 -6.94
C MET A 1 3.02 17.44 -5.59
N LYS A 2 1.86 17.26 -4.97
CA LYS A 2 1.71 16.37 -3.80
C LYS A 2 1.45 14.96 -4.30
N ASN A 3 2.00 13.99 -3.60
CA ASN A 3 1.72 12.58 -3.88
C ASN A 3 0.40 12.17 -3.22
N ILE A 4 -0.37 11.36 -3.95
CA ILE A 4 -1.51 10.61 -3.45
C ILE A 4 -1.08 9.16 -3.44
N TYR A 5 -1.19 8.54 -2.27
CA TYR A 5 -0.88 7.14 -2.05
C TYR A 5 -2.20 6.36 -2.06
N ILE A 6 -2.26 5.31 -2.86
CA ILE A 6 -3.45 4.49 -3.02
C ILE A 6 -3.12 3.06 -2.60
N LEU A 7 -3.89 2.53 -1.66
CA LEU A 7 -3.82 1.14 -1.22
C LEU A 7 -4.96 0.35 -1.84
N TYR A 8 -4.61 -0.74 -2.51
CA TYR A 8 -5.52 -1.71 -3.08
C TYR A 8 -5.41 -3.07 -2.37
N SER A 9 -6.52 -3.78 -2.21
CA SER A 9 -6.49 -5.24 -2.11
C SER A 9 -6.37 -5.83 -3.52
N CYS A 10 -5.74 -7.00 -3.64
CA CYS A 10 -5.63 -7.70 -4.90
C CYS A 10 -5.37 -9.20 -4.67
N ASN A 11 -5.36 -9.97 -5.76
CA ASN A 11 -4.85 -11.35 -5.69
C ASN A 11 -3.33 -11.38 -5.47
N GLU A 12 -2.76 -12.56 -5.20
CA GLU A 12 -1.33 -12.71 -4.91
C GLU A 12 -0.43 -12.20 -6.05
N TRP A 13 -0.88 -12.35 -7.30
CA TRP A 13 -0.18 -11.88 -8.50
C TRP A 13 -0.35 -10.38 -8.80
N LYS A 14 -1.13 -9.66 -7.99
CA LYS A 14 -1.40 -8.22 -8.15
C LYS A 14 -1.97 -7.85 -9.51
N ASN A 15 -2.84 -8.70 -10.07
CA ASN A 15 -3.47 -8.42 -11.35
C ASN A 15 -4.35 -7.17 -11.23
N HIS A 16 -4.22 -6.23 -12.17
CA HIS A 16 -5.02 -5.00 -12.18
C HIS A 16 -6.53 -5.26 -12.15
N SER A 17 -7.01 -6.30 -12.83
CA SER A 17 -8.43 -6.69 -12.82
C SER A 17 -8.93 -7.20 -11.47
N SER A 18 -8.02 -7.55 -10.56
CA SER A 18 -8.34 -8.00 -9.19
C SER A 18 -8.20 -6.89 -8.15
N MET A 19 -7.74 -5.70 -8.55
CA MET A 19 -7.52 -4.60 -7.63
C MET A 19 -8.83 -3.99 -7.16
N SER A 20 -9.00 -3.87 -5.85
CA SER A 20 -10.10 -3.13 -5.23
C SER A 20 -9.54 -2.08 -4.29
N LEU A 21 -10.04 -0.84 -4.43
CA LEU A 21 -9.58 0.29 -3.63
C LEU A 21 -9.92 0.07 -2.14
N ILE A 22 -8.92 0.21 -1.27
CA ILE A 22 -9.11 0.23 0.19
C ILE A 22 -9.03 1.66 0.72
N MET A 23 -7.97 2.39 0.36
CA MET A 23 -7.72 3.73 0.88
C MET A 23 -6.95 4.56 -0.14
N ALA A 24 -7.31 5.84 -0.28
CA ALA A 24 -6.48 6.85 -0.92
C ALA A 24 -6.18 7.97 0.08
N SER A 25 -4.91 8.38 0.21
CA SER A 25 -4.51 9.44 1.11
C SER A 25 -3.26 10.16 0.64
N THR A 26 -3.14 11.44 0.94
CA THR A 26 -1.87 12.18 0.81
C THR A 26 -0.92 11.93 1.99
N SER A 27 -1.39 11.23 3.03
CA SER A 27 -0.62 10.90 4.22
C SER A 27 -0.10 9.47 4.17
N GLU A 28 1.20 9.33 3.92
CA GLU A 28 1.89 8.04 3.91
C GLU A 28 1.76 7.28 5.25
N SER A 29 1.80 7.99 6.38
CA SER A 29 1.64 7.39 7.70
C SER A 29 0.25 6.76 7.90
N LYS A 30 -0.80 7.32 7.29
CA LYS A 30 -2.14 6.72 7.29
C LYS A 30 -2.17 5.43 6.46
N ILE A 31 -1.55 5.42 5.28
CA ILE A 31 -1.43 4.21 4.45
C ILE A 31 -0.68 3.10 5.20
N ARG A 32 0.46 3.42 5.81
CA ARG A 32 1.24 2.45 6.60
C ARG A 32 0.44 1.91 7.80
N LYS A 33 -0.36 2.75 8.45
CA LYS A 33 -1.26 2.32 9.53
C LYS A 33 -2.34 1.38 9.00
N GLU A 34 -2.92 1.69 7.84
CA GLU A 34 -3.95 0.87 7.25
C GLU A 34 -3.42 -0.50 6.80
N ILE A 35 -2.24 -0.57 6.21
CA ILE A 35 -1.56 -1.83 5.89
C ILE A 35 -1.41 -2.70 7.15
N LYS A 36 -1.00 -2.11 8.28
CA LYS A 36 -0.91 -2.84 9.56
C LYS A 36 -2.26 -3.38 10.03
N ASN A 37 -3.34 -2.62 9.83
CA ASN A 37 -4.69 -3.08 10.15
C ASN A 37 -5.08 -4.27 9.27
N GLN A 38 -4.89 -4.17 7.95
CA GLN A 38 -5.21 -5.23 7.00
C GLN A 38 -4.42 -6.52 7.27
N ILE A 39 -3.13 -6.42 7.64
CA ILE A 39 -2.33 -7.57 8.07
C ILE A 39 -2.88 -8.18 9.37
N LYS A 40 -3.22 -7.33 10.36
CA LYS A 40 -3.78 -7.78 11.64
C LYS A 40 -5.12 -8.51 11.44
N GLU A 41 -5.92 -8.06 10.48
CA GLU A 41 -7.21 -8.66 10.11
C GLU A 41 -7.07 -9.88 9.20
N LYS A 42 -5.84 -10.23 8.79
CA LYS A 42 -5.52 -11.33 7.86
C LYS A 42 -6.09 -11.15 6.45
N ASN A 43 -6.33 -9.91 6.04
CA ASN A 43 -6.69 -9.58 4.66
C ASN A 43 -5.45 -9.41 3.76
N MET A 44 -4.29 -9.15 4.36
CA MET A 44 -2.99 -9.04 3.69
C MET A 44 -1.93 -9.82 4.45
N GLU A 45 -0.86 -10.21 3.77
CA GLU A 45 0.29 -10.86 4.39
C GLU A 45 1.57 -10.08 4.10
N TYR A 46 2.52 -10.13 5.02
CA TYR A 46 3.81 -9.45 4.89
C TYR A 46 4.95 -10.43 5.09
N ASP A 47 5.71 -10.68 4.02
CA ASP A 47 6.71 -11.76 3.92
C ASP A 47 8.10 -11.37 4.45
N ALA A 48 8.19 -10.35 5.31
CA ALA A 48 9.42 -9.98 6.00
C ALA A 48 9.22 -10.02 7.52
N ASP A 49 10.28 -10.37 8.25
CA ASP A 49 10.36 -10.15 9.69
C ASP A 49 9.92 -8.71 9.94
N THR A 50 8.81 -8.55 10.67
CA THR A 50 7.96 -7.35 10.77
C THR A 50 8.63 -6.14 11.45
N LYS A 51 9.95 -6.02 11.34
CA LYS A 51 10.79 -5.22 12.24
C LYS A 51 10.69 -3.73 12.05
N ASP A 52 10.27 -3.18 10.89
CA ASP A 52 9.63 -1.85 10.87
C ASP A 52 9.13 -1.43 9.48
N LEU A 53 7.81 -1.53 9.27
CA LEU A 53 7.10 -0.86 8.17
C LEU A 53 7.26 0.67 8.17
N LYS A 54 8.00 1.27 9.11
CA LYS A 54 8.22 2.73 9.18
C LYS A 54 9.43 3.18 8.37
N GLN A 55 10.43 2.32 8.19
CA GLN A 55 11.71 2.70 7.61
C GLN A 55 11.81 2.36 6.11
N GLU A 56 10.99 1.43 5.63
CA GLU A 56 11.11 0.94 4.26
C GLU A 56 10.34 1.79 3.26
N GLU A 57 10.92 1.98 2.08
CA GLU A 57 10.26 2.68 0.97
C GLU A 57 8.98 1.94 0.54
N LEU A 58 7.94 2.66 0.12
CA LEU A 58 6.66 2.04 -0.29
C LEU A 58 6.84 1.06 -1.46
N ASN A 59 7.77 1.33 -2.37
CA ASN A 59 8.10 0.41 -3.46
C ASN A 59 8.68 -0.90 -2.95
N TYR A 60 9.49 -0.85 -1.89
CA TYR A 60 9.99 -2.05 -1.24
C TYR A 60 8.86 -2.81 -0.53
N LEU A 61 7.95 -2.10 0.14
CA LEU A 61 6.77 -2.73 0.75
C LEU A 61 5.95 -3.54 -0.25
N ASN A 62 5.81 -3.05 -1.48
CA ASN A 62 5.11 -3.79 -2.53
C ASN A 62 5.76 -5.13 -2.87
N ASN A 63 7.06 -5.34 -2.64
CA ASN A 63 7.69 -6.63 -2.88
C ASN A 63 7.40 -7.63 -1.75
N CYS A 64 7.20 -7.13 -0.53
CA CYS A 64 6.96 -7.95 0.66
C CYS A 64 5.48 -8.13 0.99
N LEU A 65 4.59 -7.28 0.47
CA LEU A 65 3.16 -7.29 0.74
C LEU A 65 2.43 -8.22 -0.23
N LYS A 66 1.85 -9.31 0.26
CA LYS A 66 0.91 -10.16 -0.49
C LYS A 66 -0.52 -9.67 -0.30
N TYR A 67 -1.33 -9.85 -1.36
CA TYR A 67 -2.73 -9.43 -1.43
C TYR A 67 -2.97 -7.92 -1.27
N GLY A 68 -1.90 -7.13 -1.33
CA GLY A 68 -1.93 -5.68 -1.25
C GLY A 68 -1.01 -5.03 -2.27
N HIS A 69 -1.42 -3.88 -2.78
CA HIS A 69 -0.63 -3.07 -3.69
C HIS A 69 -0.77 -1.58 -3.36
N ILE A 70 0.36 -0.88 -3.38
CA ILE A 70 0.47 0.55 -3.12
C ILE A 70 0.84 1.24 -4.43
N GLU A 71 0.02 2.18 -4.88
CA GLU A 71 0.30 3.04 -6.02
C GLU A 71 0.59 4.46 -5.55
N ILE A 72 1.57 5.12 -6.17
CA ILE A 72 1.93 6.51 -5.89
C ILE A 72 1.63 7.32 -7.13
N VAL A 73 0.65 8.23 -7.03
CA VAL A 73 0.23 9.07 -8.14
C VAL A 73 0.38 10.55 -7.79
N GLY A 74 0.62 11.39 -8.77
CA GLY A 74 0.60 12.85 -8.58
C GLY A 74 -0.81 13.38 -8.46
N ASP A 75 -0.98 14.47 -7.71
CA ASP A 75 -2.24 15.22 -7.58
C ASP A 75 -2.73 15.88 -8.88
N GLY A 76 -1.91 15.92 -9.92
CA GLY A 76 -2.28 16.42 -11.24
C GLY A 76 -2.40 17.95 -11.33
N GLU A 77 -2.13 18.67 -10.24
CA GLU A 77 -2.04 20.13 -10.25
C GLU A 77 -0.82 20.56 -11.09
N ARG A 78 -1.10 21.14 -12.27
CA ARG A 78 -0.08 21.79 -13.11
C ARG A 78 0.22 23.17 -12.51
N GLN A 79 1.49 23.42 -12.18
CA GLN A 79 2.00 24.74 -11.82
C GLN A 79 2.23 25.60 -13.06
#